data_AF-A0AAX4P0U2-F1
#
_entry.id   AF-A0AAX4P0U2-F1
#
_cell.length_a   1.000
_cell.length_b   1.000
_cell.length_c   1.000
_cell.angle_alpha   90.00
_cell.angle_beta   90.00
_cell.angle_gamma   90.00
#
_symmetry.space_group_name_H-M   'P 1'
#
loop_
_entity.id
_entity.type
_entity.pdbx_description
1 polymer ?
#
loop_
_entity_poly.entity_id
_entity_poly.type
_entity_poly.pdbx_seq_one_letter_code
_entity_poly.pdbx_strand_id
1 'polypeptide(L)' 'MATLNELKDALKDALDKRGTLNELKAKVRSEVFSAIDDTKGIPKPVPSEENEVINELIREYLKYNNYRNTLSVMIPG' A
#
# COMPACT_ATOMS: atom_id res chain seq x y z
N MET A 1 -39.15 2.04 -3.61
CA MET A 1 -38.12 2.69 -4.44
C MET A 1 -36.83 2.62 -3.66
N ALA A 2 -35.74 2.09 -4.24
CA ALA A 2 -34.46 2.11 -3.56
C ALA A 2 -34.02 3.56 -3.35
N THR A 3 -33.58 3.88 -2.14
CA THR A 3 -33.09 5.22 -1.80
C THR A 3 -31.67 5.40 -2.33
N LEU A 4 -31.25 6.65 -2.55
CA LEU A 4 -29.88 6.97 -2.99
C LEU A 4 -28.81 6.36 -2.07
N ASN A 5 -29.09 6.27 -0.77
CA ASN A 5 -28.16 5.69 0.21
C ASN A 5 -28.04 4.18 0.05
N GLU A 6 -29.16 3.48 -0.15
CA GLU A 6 -29.15 2.02 -0.41
C GLU A 6 -28.37 1.69 -1.68
N LEU A 7 -28.51 2.51 -2.74
CA LEU A 7 -27.75 2.33 -3.97
C LEU A 7 -26.25 2.57 -3.75
N LYS A 8 -25.89 3.60 -2.98
CA LYS A 8 -24.50 3.92 -2.63
C LYS A 8 -23.85 2.80 -1.82
N ASP A 9 -24.57 2.23 -0.87
CA ASP A 9 -24.04 1.17 -0.01
C ASP A 9 -23.93 -0.16 -0.77
N ALA A 10 -24.92 -0.49 -1.60
CA ALA A 10 -24.82 -1.64 -2.51
C ALA A 10 -23.63 -1.52 -3.48
N LEU A 11 -23.34 -0.32 -3.98
CA LEU A 11 -22.16 -0.06 -4.83
C LEU A 11 -20.85 -0.26 -4.06
N LYS A 12 -20.75 0.27 -2.82
CA LYS A 12 -19.56 0.06 -1.99
C LYS A 12 -19.32 -1.42 -1.73
N ASP A 13 -20.35 -2.17 -1.34
CA ASP A 13 -20.25 -3.62 -1.09
C ASP A 13 -19.80 -4.38 -2.33
N ALA A 14 -20.29 -4.00 -3.52
CA ALA A 14 -19.88 -4.61 -4.77
C ALA A 14 -18.41 -4.32 -5.11
N LEU A 15 -17.93 -3.09 -4.87
CA LEU A 15 -16.53 -2.72 -5.07
C LEU A 15 -15.60 -3.37 -4.04
N ASP A 16 -16.06 -3.54 -2.80
CA ASP A 16 -15.29 -4.20 -1.74
C ASP A 16 -15.14 -5.71 -2.01
N LYS A 17 -16.24 -6.37 -2.41
CA LYS A 17 -16.22 -7.79 -2.83
C LYS A 17 -15.31 -8.06 -4.03
N ARG A 18 -15.13 -7.07 -4.91
CA ARG A 18 -14.21 -7.14 -6.05
C ARG A 18 -12.77 -6.77 -5.68
N GLY A 19 -12.50 -6.34 -4.45
CA GLY A 19 -11.19 -5.87 -3.98
C GLY A 19 -10.78 -4.48 -4.48
N THR A 20 -11.51 -3.90 -5.43
CA THR A 20 -11.16 -2.62 -6.08
C THR A 20 -11.34 -1.41 -5.17
N LEU A 21 -12.21 -1.50 -4.15
CA LEU A 21 -12.41 -0.41 -3.20
C LEU A 21 -11.15 -0.11 -2.39
N ASN A 22 -10.38 -1.15 -2.03
CA ASN A 22 -9.15 -1.00 -1.26
C ASN A 22 -8.01 -0.41 -2.11
N GLU A 23 -7.91 -0.83 -3.37
CA GLU A 23 -6.99 -0.24 -4.35
C GLU A 23 -7.29 1.26 -4.56
N LEU A 24 -8.57 1.61 -4.74
CA LEU A 24 -8.98 3.00 -4.91
C LEU A 24 -8.64 3.85 -3.67
N LYS A 25 -8.93 3.34 -2.46
CA LYS A 25 -8.55 4.00 -1.21
C LYS A 25 -7.02 4.14 -1.07
N ALA A 26 -6.25 3.14 -1.48
CA ALA A 26 -4.79 3.21 -1.47
C ALA A 26 -4.28 4.28 -2.43
N LYS A 27 -4.82 4.34 -3.65
CA LYS A 27 -4.47 5.35 -4.65
C LYS A 27 -4.79 6.77 -4.16
N VAL A 28 -5.97 6.98 -3.59
CA VAL A 28 -6.35 8.28 -2.99
C VAL A 28 -5.40 8.66 -1.86
N ARG A 29 -5.08 7.73 -0.95
CA ARG A 29 -4.10 7.98 0.12
C ARG A 29 -2.73 8.37 -0.44
N SER A 30 -2.26 7.67 -1.48
CA SER A 30 -0.98 7.95 -2.14
C SER A 30 -0.96 9.34 -2.78
N GLU A 31 -2.04 9.74 -3.46
CA GLU A 31 -2.15 11.07 -4.08
C GLU A 31 -2.21 12.18 -3.02
N VAL A 32 -3.02 12.00 -1.97
CA VAL A 32 -3.10 12.95 -0.85
C VAL A 32 -1.74 13.08 -0.16
N PHE A 33 -1.06 11.96 0.08
CA PHE A 33 0.27 11.97 0.67
C PHE A 33 1.23 12.73 -0.26
N SER A 34 1.27 12.39 -1.56
CA SER A 34 2.12 13.07 -2.55
C SER A 34 1.85 14.58 -2.71
N ALA A 35 0.63 15.03 -2.41
CA ALA A 35 0.26 16.45 -2.45
C ALA A 35 0.69 17.21 -1.18
N ILE A 36 0.79 16.51 -0.05
CA ILE A 36 1.19 17.08 1.26
C ILE A 36 2.69 16.85 1.52
N ASP A 37 3.31 15.89 0.85
CA ASP A 37 4.69 15.49 1.09
C ASP A 37 5.67 16.55 0.56
N ASP A 38 6.10 17.43 1.48
CA ASP A 38 7.14 18.45 1.27
C ASP A 38 8.53 17.84 1.01
N THR A 39 8.67 16.51 1.04
CA THR A 39 9.95 15.82 0.72
C THR A 39 10.22 15.74 -0.78
N LYS A 40 9.41 16.34 -1.65
CA LYS A 40 9.69 16.53 -3.10
C LYS A 40 10.92 17.40 -3.30
N GLY A 41 12.10 16.84 -3.05
CA GLY A 41 13.39 17.54 -3.09
C GLY A 41 14.41 17.00 -2.10
N ILE A 42 13.99 16.20 -1.11
CA ILE A 42 14.91 15.51 -0.20
C ILE A 42 15.27 14.17 -0.85
N PRO A 43 16.54 13.95 -1.27
CA PRO A 43 16.94 12.65 -1.80
C PRO A 43 16.67 11.58 -0.76
N LYS A 44 16.07 10.46 -1.17
CA LYS A 44 15.93 9.29 -0.30
C LYS A 44 17.31 8.98 0.30
N PRO A 45 17.42 8.75 1.61
CA PRO A 45 18.69 8.38 2.21
C PRO A 45 19.24 7.16 1.49
N VAL A 46 20.49 7.24 1.04
CA VAL A 46 21.18 6.06 0.52
C VAL A 46 21.33 5.09 1.71
N PRO A 47 20.78 3.87 1.63
CA PRO A 47 20.91 2.92 2.71
C PRO A 47 22.39 2.61 2.96
N SER A 48 22.79 2.58 4.23
CA SER A 48 24.10 2.07 4.61
C SER A 48 24.18 0.56 4.41
N GLU A 49 25.39 -0.01 4.44
CA GLU A 49 25.58 -1.46 4.34
C GLU A 49 24.82 -2.21 5.44
N GLU A 50 24.77 -1.67 6.65
CA GLU A 50 24.00 -2.25 7.76
C GLU A 50 22.50 -2.28 7.46
N ASN A 51 21.97 -1.23 6.82
CA ASN A 51 20.57 -1.20 6.44
C ASN A 51 20.25 -2.22 5.35
N GLU A 52 21.17 -2.48 4.41
CA GLU A 52 20.99 -3.55 3.42
C GLU A 52 20.93 -4.93 4.10
N VAL A 53 21.80 -5.18 5.08
CA VAL A 53 21.75 -6.42 5.87
C VAL A 53 20.42 -6.55 6.60
N ILE A 54 19.94 -5.48 7.25
CA ILE A 54 18.64 -5.47 7.93
C ILE A 54 17.50 -5.75 6.94
N ASN A 55 17.53 -5.14 5.75
CA ASN A 55 16.52 -5.35 4.72
C ASN A 55 16.47 -6.82 4.26
N GLU A 56 17.62 -7.46 4.07
CA GLU A 56 17.69 -8.88 3.73
C GLU A 56 17.14 -9.78 4.85
N LEU A 57 17.50 -9.51 6.11
CA LEU A 57 16.99 -10.26 7.27
C LEU A 57 15.46 -10.20 7.37
N ILE A 58 14.88 -9.02 7.14
CA ILE A 58 13.42 -8.85 7.10
C ILE A 58 12.82 -9.63 5.93
N ARG A 59 13.42 -9.56 4.72
CA ARG A 59 12.94 -10.31 3.55
C ARG A 59 12.97 -11.82 3.79
N GLU A 60 14.03 -12.34 4.37
CA GLU A 60 14.14 -13.76 4.72
C GLU A 60 13.10 -14.18 5.76
N TYR A 61 12.89 -13.36 6.80
CA TYR A 61 11.87 -13.62 7.81
C TYR A 61 10.47 -13.70 7.19
N LEU A 62 10.11 -12.76 6.32
CA LEU A 62 8.81 -12.74 5.65
C LEU A 62 8.64 -13.96 4.74
N LYS A 63 9.70 -14.36 4.04
CA LYS A 63 9.71 -15.56 3.18
C LYS A 63 9.54 -16.83 3.99
N TYR A 64 10.28 -16.98 5.09
CA TYR A 64 10.21 -18.14 5.99
C TYR A 64 8.80 -18.33 6.56
N ASN A 65 8.14 -17.23 6.95
CA ASN A 65 6.80 -17.26 7.53
C ASN A 65 5.66 -17.20 6.50
N ASN A 66 5.95 -17.32 5.20
CA ASN A 66 4.98 -17.27 4.11
C ASN A 66 4.13 -15.98 4.03
N TYR A 67 4.67 -14.83 4.44
CA TYR A 67 4.01 -13.52 4.34
C TYR A 67 4.15 -12.91 2.94
N ARG A 68 3.58 -13.58 1.94
CA ARG A 68 3.77 -13.27 0.51
C ARG A 68 3.31 -11.85 0.12
N ASN A 69 2.18 -11.40 0.66
CA ASN A 69 1.62 -10.08 0.36
C ASN A 69 2.49 -8.94 0.91
N THR A 70 3.08 -9.13 2.08
CA THR A 70 3.99 -8.14 2.68
C THR A 70 5.35 -8.16 1.99
N LEU A 71 5.84 -9.35 1.62
CA LEU A 71 7.09 -9.48 0.89
C LEU A 71 7.02 -8.79 -0.49
N SER A 72 5.89 -8.90 -1.20
CA SER A 72 5.75 -8.32 -2.55
C SER A 72 5.83 -6.79 -2.59
N VAL A 73 5.52 -6.10 -1.49
CA VAL A 73 5.61 -4.63 -1.41
C VAL A 73 6.98 -4.12 -0.96
N MET A 74 7.85 -5.02 -0.46
CA MET A 74 9.18 -4.67 0.06
C MET A 74 10.29 -4.80 -1.01
N ILE A 75 9.96 -5.28 -2.21
CA ILE A 75 10.90 -5.38 -3.33
C ILE A 75 11.13 -3.97 -3.88
N PRO A 76 12.38 -3.50 -4.03
CA PRO A 76 12.66 -2.24 -4.70
C PRO A 76 12.19 -2.33 -6.17
N GLY A 77 11.35 -1.39 -6.59
CA GLY A 77 10.88 -1.24 -7.97
C GLY A 77 11.90 -0.56 -8.86
#